data_AF-A0A3Q0HHX1-F1
#
_entry.id   AF-A0A3Q0HHX1-F1
#
_cell.length_a   1.000
_cell.length_b   1.000
_cell.length_c   1.000
_cell.angle_alpha   90.00
_cell.angle_beta   90.00
_cell.angle_gamma   90.00
#
_symmetry.space_group_name_H-M   'P 1'
#
loop_
_entity.id
_entity.type
_entity.pdbx_description
1 polymer ?
#
loop_
_entity_poly.entity_id
_entity_poly.type
_entity_poly.pdbx_seq_one_letter_code
_entity_poly.pdbx_strand_id
1 'polypeptide(L)'
;MYIGQVSKDILKWPRPHSPPVVKLEVKADAEYGMPSTHAMAATAISFTFFIVTVNQYKYPFELGLIAAFVFSTLVGLSRIYTGMHTVLDVIGGTLISAVLLALSYPAWDLIDHFLLTSPFCPIFSIAVPLLLCYNYPKLDYYSPTRGDTTTILGAGAGAIIGFWLTNQYAPLNSSSETFQLSFPPISSKRLMVMLARFLVGVFVLLITRQFIRRLALSMLYYWYKVSTSDEEARKRLEIEVPYKFITYSSVGFCATMIVPVLHGLLELI
;
A
#
# COMPACT_ATOMS: atom_id res chain seq x y z
N MET A 1 -7.09 0.00 -4.31
CA MET A 1 -6.12 0.38 -5.37
C MET A 1 -6.33 -0.40 -6.66
N TYR A 2 -6.35 -1.75 -6.62
CA TYR A 2 -6.57 -2.58 -7.82
C TYR A 2 -7.77 -2.13 -8.67
N ILE A 3 -8.96 -2.01 -8.05
CA ILE A 3 -10.19 -1.56 -8.72
C ILE A 3 -9.97 -0.21 -9.41
N GLY A 4 -9.35 0.77 -8.75
CA GLY A 4 -9.11 2.09 -9.33
C GLY A 4 -8.17 2.06 -10.54
N GLN A 5 -7.11 1.25 -10.50
CA GLN A 5 -6.17 1.12 -11.61
C GLN A 5 -6.82 0.37 -12.79
N VAL A 6 -7.59 -0.69 -12.51
CA VAL A 6 -8.38 -1.39 -13.54
C VAL A 6 -9.43 -0.46 -14.16
N SER A 7 -10.14 0.33 -13.36
CA SER A 7 -11.12 1.30 -13.84
C SER A 7 -10.50 2.34 -14.77
N LYS A 8 -9.28 2.81 -14.49
CA LYS A 8 -8.55 3.71 -15.40
C LYS A 8 -8.36 3.10 -16.79
N ASP A 9 -7.94 1.85 -16.85
CA ASP A 9 -7.61 1.17 -18.10
C ASP A 9 -8.86 0.73 -18.88
N ILE A 10 -10.01 0.62 -18.20
CA ILE A 10 -11.33 0.41 -18.82
C ILE A 10 -11.93 1.73 -19.33
N LEU A 11 -11.96 2.77 -18.50
CA LEU A 11 -12.59 4.06 -18.83
C LEU A 11 -11.77 4.86 -19.84
N LYS A 12 -10.44 4.68 -19.82
CA LYS A 12 -9.49 5.38 -20.70
C LYS A 12 -9.66 6.90 -20.73
N TRP A 13 -10.08 7.46 -19.58
CA TRP A 13 -10.40 8.88 -19.47
C TRP A 13 -9.13 9.74 -19.56
N PRO A 14 -9.06 10.75 -20.43
CA PRO A 14 -7.86 11.54 -20.62
C PRO A 14 -7.54 12.42 -19.40
N ARG A 15 -6.25 12.70 -19.21
CA ARG A 15 -5.76 13.67 -18.22
C ARG A 15 -6.13 15.11 -18.62
N PRO A 16 -6.10 16.08 -17.70
CA PRO A 16 -6.30 17.49 -18.03
C PRO A 16 -5.40 17.95 -19.18
N HIS A 17 -5.96 18.69 -20.14
CA HIS A 17 -5.22 19.21 -21.29
C HIS A 17 -4.20 20.26 -20.85
N SER A 18 -3.00 20.16 -21.43
CA SER A 18 -1.88 21.09 -21.24
C SER A 18 -1.47 21.60 -22.62
N PRO A 19 -1.64 22.89 -22.94
CA PRO A 19 -2.23 23.99 -22.15
C PRO A 19 -3.77 23.92 -22.00
N PRO A 20 -4.40 24.64 -21.02
CA PRO A 20 -3.82 25.65 -20.11
C PRO A 20 -3.24 25.11 -18.80
N VAL A 21 -3.46 23.84 -18.47
CA VAL A 21 -2.99 23.25 -17.20
C VAL A 21 -1.48 22.98 -17.28
N VAL A 22 -0.71 23.48 -16.32
CA VAL A 22 0.73 23.18 -16.21
C VAL A 22 0.92 21.88 -15.45
N LYS A 23 1.53 20.89 -16.09
CA LYS A 23 1.84 19.59 -15.49
C LYS A 23 3.17 19.67 -14.74
N LEU A 24 3.12 19.51 -13.41
CA LEU A 24 4.33 19.53 -12.57
C LEU A 24 5.03 18.17 -12.50
N GLU A 25 4.33 17.08 -12.87
CA GLU A 25 4.89 15.73 -12.86
C GLU A 25 5.33 15.28 -14.26
N VAL A 26 6.56 14.78 -14.36
CA VAL A 26 7.22 14.38 -15.62
C VAL A 26 6.53 13.18 -16.30
N LYS A 27 5.77 12.36 -15.55
CA LYS A 27 5.10 11.15 -16.06
C LYS A 27 3.60 11.33 -16.37
N ALA A 28 3.16 12.57 -16.56
CA ALA A 28 1.74 12.91 -16.66
C ALA A 28 0.96 12.17 -17.77
N ASP A 29 1.62 11.80 -18.87
CA ASP A 29 0.95 11.26 -20.06
C ASP A 29 0.95 9.73 -20.16
N ALA A 30 1.57 9.04 -19.19
CA ALA A 30 1.67 7.58 -19.22
C ALA A 30 0.43 6.86 -18.67
N GLU A 31 -0.52 7.58 -18.04
CA GLU A 31 -1.68 6.98 -17.37
C GLU A 31 -2.97 7.79 -17.55
N TYR A 32 -4.11 7.08 -17.54
CA TYR A 32 -5.44 7.70 -17.55
C TYR A 32 -5.80 8.44 -16.25
N GLY A 33 -6.71 9.40 -16.35
CA GLY A 33 -7.09 10.33 -15.29
C GLY A 33 -8.13 9.79 -14.32
N MET A 34 -9.22 9.19 -14.80
CA MET A 34 -10.35 8.77 -13.96
C MET A 34 -10.29 7.28 -13.60
N PRO A 35 -10.47 6.89 -12.31
CA PRO A 35 -10.53 7.72 -11.11
C PRO A 35 -9.15 8.08 -10.54
N SER A 36 -9.09 9.11 -9.70
CA SER A 36 -7.87 9.45 -8.97
C SER A 36 -7.53 8.41 -7.91
N THR A 37 -6.55 7.55 -8.19
CA THR A 37 -6.07 6.51 -7.27
C THR A 37 -5.43 7.07 -6.00
N HIS A 38 -4.86 8.28 -6.06
CA HIS A 38 -4.33 8.95 -4.86
C HIS A 38 -5.47 9.40 -3.94
N ALA A 39 -6.52 10.01 -4.49
CA ALA A 39 -7.71 10.39 -3.72
C ALA A 39 -8.43 9.16 -3.14
N MET A 40 -8.52 8.08 -3.92
CA MET A 40 -9.00 6.78 -3.43
C MET A 40 -8.18 6.27 -2.24
N ALA A 41 -6.85 6.29 -2.33
CA ALA A 41 -5.96 5.76 -1.29
C ALA A 41 -6.07 6.59 -0.02
N ALA A 42 -6.03 7.91 -0.14
CA ALA A 42 -6.13 8.81 0.99
C ALA A 42 -7.47 8.67 1.70
N THR A 43 -8.57 8.57 0.95
CA THR A 43 -9.90 8.33 1.52
C THR A 43 -9.95 6.98 2.24
N ALA A 44 -9.54 5.89 1.58
CA ALA A 44 -9.55 4.56 2.19
C ALA A 44 -8.73 4.51 3.48
N ILE A 45 -7.46 4.93 3.41
CA ILE A 45 -6.52 4.82 4.53
C ILE A 45 -6.98 5.68 5.71
N SER A 46 -7.34 6.94 5.48
CA SER A 46 -7.69 7.86 6.57
C SER A 46 -9.00 7.50 7.27
N PHE A 47 -10.03 7.13 6.51
CA PHE A 47 -11.32 6.75 7.09
C PHE A 47 -11.27 5.35 7.72
N THR A 48 -10.56 4.37 7.15
CA THR A 48 -10.33 3.08 7.82
C THR A 48 -9.57 3.29 9.13
N PHE A 49 -8.51 4.10 9.13
CA PHE A 49 -7.75 4.40 10.34
C PHE A 49 -8.65 5.04 11.41
N PHE A 50 -9.47 6.02 11.04
CA PHE A 50 -10.43 6.65 11.94
C PHE A 50 -11.42 5.62 12.52
N ILE A 51 -12.10 4.84 11.67
CA ILE A 51 -13.10 3.85 12.09
C ILE A 51 -12.52 2.81 13.05
N VAL A 52 -11.30 2.31 12.77
CA VAL A 52 -10.67 1.27 13.61
C VAL A 52 -10.16 1.84 14.94
N THR A 53 -9.78 3.13 14.98
CA THR A 53 -9.16 3.72 16.18
C THR A 53 -10.13 4.45 17.11
N VAL A 54 -11.32 4.83 16.64
CA VAL A 54 -12.27 5.68 17.39
C VAL A 54 -12.73 5.07 18.72
N ASN A 55 -12.80 3.74 18.79
CA ASN A 55 -13.17 3.01 20.01
C ASN A 55 -11.97 2.45 20.78
N GLN A 56 -10.76 2.61 20.24
CA GLN A 56 -9.52 2.03 20.78
C GLN A 56 -8.63 3.07 21.49
N TYR A 57 -8.65 4.32 21.02
CA TYR A 57 -7.83 5.40 21.56
C TYR A 57 -8.67 6.49 22.19
N LYS A 58 -8.12 7.15 23.23
CA LYS A 58 -8.79 8.29 23.88
C LYS A 58 -8.55 9.57 23.08
N TYR A 59 -9.35 9.82 22.04
CA TYR A 59 -9.44 11.13 21.37
C TYR A 59 -10.89 11.49 21.03
N PRO A 60 -11.24 12.79 20.90
CA PRO A 60 -12.60 13.21 20.54
C PRO A 60 -12.97 12.74 19.13
N PHE A 61 -14.16 12.14 18.97
CA PHE A 61 -14.69 11.68 17.68
C PHE A 61 -14.53 12.73 16.57
N GLU A 62 -14.93 13.98 16.84
CA GLU A 62 -14.85 15.10 15.91
C GLU A 62 -13.43 15.36 15.41
N LEU A 63 -12.43 15.23 16.29
CA LEU A 63 -11.04 15.45 15.92
C LEU A 63 -10.55 14.40 14.93
N GLY A 64 -10.89 13.13 15.16
CA GLY A 64 -10.54 12.05 14.23
C GLY A 64 -11.22 12.18 12.88
N LEU A 65 -12.50 12.55 12.87
CA LEU A 65 -13.26 12.77 11.65
C LEU A 65 -12.70 13.94 10.84
N ILE A 66 -12.43 15.07 11.50
CA ILE A 66 -11.80 16.24 10.87
C ILE A 66 -10.42 15.86 10.30
N ALA A 67 -9.60 15.14 11.06
CA ALA A 67 -8.28 14.71 10.60
C ALA A 67 -8.36 13.83 9.35
N ALA A 68 -9.29 12.86 9.32
CA ALA A 68 -9.48 12.00 8.16
C ALA A 68 -9.95 12.79 6.93
N PHE A 69 -10.92 13.70 7.12
CA PHE A 69 -11.43 14.57 6.07
C PHE A 69 -10.35 15.51 5.52
N VAL A 70 -9.60 16.18 6.39
CA VAL A 70 -8.53 17.12 6.01
C VAL A 70 -7.43 16.37 5.26
N PHE A 71 -6.98 15.22 5.75
CA PHE A 71 -5.95 14.43 5.07
C PHE A 71 -6.40 14.01 3.67
N SER A 72 -7.61 13.44 3.55
CA SER A 72 -8.15 13.01 2.25
C SER A 72 -8.27 14.19 1.28
N THR A 73 -8.78 15.33 1.76
CA THR A 73 -8.95 16.55 0.96
C THR A 73 -7.61 17.13 0.51
N LEU A 74 -6.61 17.22 1.39
CA LEU A 74 -5.29 17.72 1.05
C LEU A 74 -4.62 16.87 -0.03
N VAL A 75 -4.72 15.53 0.08
CA VAL A 75 -4.19 14.65 -0.97
C VAL A 75 -4.95 14.84 -2.28
N GLY A 76 -6.29 14.95 -2.26
CA GLY A 76 -7.10 15.24 -3.44
C GLY A 76 -6.71 16.55 -4.13
N LEU A 77 -6.61 17.64 -3.35
CA LEU A 77 -6.20 18.96 -3.83
C LEU A 77 -4.77 18.95 -4.39
N SER A 78 -3.85 18.20 -3.78
CA SER A 78 -2.48 18.07 -4.31
C SER A 78 -2.46 17.57 -5.76
N ARG A 79 -3.41 16.70 -6.15
CA ARG A 79 -3.49 16.13 -7.50
C ARG A 79 -4.02 17.11 -8.55
N ILE A 80 -4.87 18.03 -8.12
CA ILE A 80 -5.35 19.14 -8.94
C ILE A 80 -4.21 20.15 -9.09
N TYR A 81 -3.54 20.48 -7.99
CA TYR A 81 -2.40 21.40 -7.96
C TYR A 81 -1.26 20.96 -8.89
N THR A 82 -0.93 19.66 -8.94
CA THR A 82 0.11 19.14 -9.86
C THR A 82 -0.32 19.04 -11.33
N GLY A 83 -1.57 19.41 -11.64
CA GLY A 83 -2.13 19.35 -13.00
C GLY A 83 -2.42 17.93 -13.48
N MET A 84 -2.45 16.96 -12.57
CA MET A 84 -2.57 15.54 -12.91
C MET A 84 -4.02 15.08 -13.02
N HIS A 85 -4.94 15.68 -12.27
CA HIS A 85 -6.33 15.24 -12.21
C HIS A 85 -7.28 16.42 -12.29
N THR A 86 -8.45 16.17 -12.88
CA THR A 86 -9.59 17.09 -12.79
C THR A 86 -10.27 16.98 -11.42
N VAL A 87 -11.11 17.94 -11.07
CA VAL A 87 -11.97 17.86 -9.87
C VAL A 87 -12.86 16.62 -9.92
N LEU A 88 -13.38 16.27 -11.10
CA LEU A 88 -14.23 15.09 -11.28
C LEU A 88 -13.46 13.79 -11.00
N ASP A 89 -12.20 13.69 -11.42
CA ASP A 89 -11.36 12.52 -11.17
C ASP A 89 -11.16 12.27 -9.66
N VAL A 90 -10.99 13.37 -8.91
CA VAL A 90 -10.81 13.33 -7.44
C VAL A 90 -12.11 12.92 -6.76
N ILE A 91 -13.24 13.56 -7.10
CA ILE A 91 -14.56 13.22 -6.57
C ILE A 91 -14.90 11.75 -6.86
N GLY A 92 -14.68 11.30 -8.10
CA GLY A 92 -14.89 9.92 -8.51
C GLY A 92 -14.05 8.94 -7.69
N GLY A 93 -12.78 9.25 -7.46
CA GLY A 93 -11.92 8.45 -6.60
C GLY A 93 -12.43 8.36 -5.16
N THR A 94 -12.77 9.49 -4.56
CA THR A 94 -13.31 9.54 -3.20
C THR A 94 -14.61 8.76 -3.07
N LEU A 95 -15.55 8.90 -4.00
CA LEU A 95 -16.82 8.18 -4.00
C LEU A 95 -16.64 6.67 -4.14
N ILE A 96 -15.79 6.21 -5.06
CA ILE A 96 -15.50 4.77 -5.21
C ILE A 96 -14.92 4.23 -3.90
N SER A 97 -14.00 4.97 -3.27
CA SER A 97 -13.45 4.56 -1.98
C SER A 97 -14.50 4.50 -0.88
N ALA A 98 -15.40 5.47 -0.80
CA ALA A 98 -16.49 5.50 0.18
C ALA A 98 -17.42 4.29 0.02
N VAL A 99 -17.79 3.95 -1.22
CA VAL A 99 -18.60 2.76 -1.52
C VAL A 99 -17.86 1.47 -1.12
N LEU A 100 -16.58 1.33 -1.47
CA LEU A 100 -15.79 0.16 -1.08
C LEU A 100 -15.65 0.01 0.43
N LEU A 101 -15.47 1.12 1.16
CA LEU A 101 -15.46 1.10 2.62
C LEU A 101 -16.81 0.65 3.19
N ALA A 102 -17.91 1.24 2.73
CA ALA A 102 -19.25 0.90 3.20
C ALA A 102 -19.61 -0.58 2.94
N LEU A 103 -19.21 -1.12 1.78
CA LEU A 103 -19.46 -2.52 1.43
C LEU A 103 -18.55 -3.50 2.17
N SER A 104 -17.29 -3.12 2.43
CA SER A 104 -16.35 -4.02 3.10
C SER A 104 -16.48 -3.99 4.63
N TYR A 105 -16.92 -2.87 5.22
CA TYR A 105 -16.99 -2.66 6.66
C TYR A 105 -17.69 -3.80 7.43
N PRO A 106 -18.87 -4.30 7.03
CA PRO A 106 -19.54 -5.39 7.74
C PRO A 106 -18.76 -6.70 7.76
N ALA A 107 -17.78 -6.87 6.86
CA ALA A 107 -16.98 -8.08 6.73
C ALA A 107 -15.59 -7.97 7.37
N TRP A 108 -15.20 -6.81 7.91
CA TRP A 108 -13.83 -6.60 8.39
C TRP A 108 -13.42 -7.57 9.50
N ASP A 109 -14.26 -7.81 10.51
CA ASP A 109 -13.93 -8.73 11.62
C ASP A 109 -13.78 -10.17 11.12
N LEU A 110 -14.63 -10.60 10.19
CA LEU A 110 -14.55 -11.91 9.57
C LEU A 110 -13.27 -12.07 8.75
N ILE A 111 -12.93 -11.04 7.96
CA ILE A 111 -11.71 -11.02 7.15
C ILE A 111 -10.48 -11.06 8.06
N ASP A 112 -10.43 -10.23 9.10
CA ASP A 112 -9.30 -10.15 10.02
C ASP A 112 -9.09 -11.49 10.75
N HIS A 113 -10.16 -12.07 11.30
CA HIS A 113 -10.11 -13.38 11.93
C HIS A 113 -9.59 -14.46 10.96
N PHE A 114 -10.11 -14.49 9.73
CA PHE A 114 -9.65 -15.44 8.71
C PHE A 114 -8.17 -15.24 8.36
N LEU A 115 -7.73 -14.00 8.14
CA LEU A 115 -6.35 -13.68 7.78
C LEU A 115 -5.36 -14.00 8.91
N LEU A 116 -5.74 -13.89 10.18
CA LEU A 116 -4.84 -14.14 11.30
C LEU A 116 -4.80 -15.61 11.75
N THR A 117 -5.89 -16.36 11.58
CA THR A 117 -6.01 -17.72 12.14
C THR A 117 -5.90 -18.85 11.10
N SER A 118 -6.30 -18.62 9.86
CA SER A 118 -6.38 -19.69 8.86
C SER A 118 -4.99 -20.18 8.45
N PRO A 119 -4.71 -21.50 8.47
CA PRO A 119 -3.42 -22.04 8.02
C PRO A 119 -3.20 -21.84 6.51
N PHE A 120 -4.27 -21.62 5.74
CA PHE A 120 -4.20 -21.36 4.31
C PHE A 120 -3.95 -19.88 3.97
N CYS A 121 -3.95 -18.98 4.96
CA CYS A 121 -3.78 -17.55 4.74
C CYS A 121 -2.52 -17.21 3.91
N PRO A 122 -1.32 -17.78 4.17
CA PRO A 122 -0.14 -17.47 3.38
C PRO A 122 -0.28 -17.84 1.90
N ILE A 123 -0.96 -18.95 1.61
CA ILE A 123 -1.20 -19.41 0.24
C ILE A 123 -2.14 -18.44 -0.47
N PHE A 124 -3.28 -18.09 0.14
CA PHE A 124 -4.24 -17.15 -0.45
C PHE A 124 -3.65 -15.75 -0.62
N SER A 125 -2.84 -15.29 0.34
CA SER A 125 -2.17 -13.99 0.33
C SER A 125 -1.19 -13.85 -0.83
N ILE A 126 -0.63 -14.95 -1.33
CA ILE A 126 0.25 -14.95 -2.51
C ILE A 126 -0.57 -15.21 -3.79
N ALA A 127 -1.38 -16.26 -3.79
CA ALA A 127 -2.06 -16.76 -4.98
C ALA A 127 -3.08 -15.76 -5.53
N VAL A 128 -3.92 -15.17 -4.68
CA VAL A 128 -4.97 -14.23 -5.12
C VAL A 128 -4.34 -12.96 -5.71
N PRO A 129 -3.41 -12.26 -5.03
CA PRO A 129 -2.80 -11.07 -5.61
C PRO A 129 -1.98 -11.35 -6.87
N LEU A 130 -1.27 -12.48 -6.96
CA LEU A 130 -0.57 -12.87 -8.19
C LEU A 130 -1.55 -13.12 -9.34
N LEU A 131 -2.64 -13.86 -9.10
CA LEU A 131 -3.67 -14.10 -10.11
C LEU A 131 -4.24 -12.78 -10.63
N LEU A 132 -4.50 -11.81 -9.74
CA LEU A 132 -4.96 -10.47 -10.11
C LEU A 132 -3.92 -9.69 -10.93
N CYS A 133 -2.63 -9.83 -10.64
CA CYS A 133 -1.55 -9.19 -11.39
C CYS A 133 -1.40 -9.77 -12.80
N TYR A 134 -1.49 -11.09 -12.96
CA TYR A 134 -1.37 -11.77 -14.25
C TYR A 134 -2.61 -11.58 -15.13
N ASN A 135 -3.80 -11.51 -14.53
CA ASN A 135 -5.06 -11.20 -15.24
C ASN A 135 -5.37 -9.70 -15.32
N TYR A 136 -4.42 -8.84 -14.96
CA TYR A 136 -4.60 -7.40 -15.09
C TYR A 136 -4.83 -7.03 -16.57
N PRO A 137 -5.78 -6.11 -16.89
CA PRO A 137 -6.10 -5.74 -18.26
C PRO A 137 -4.87 -5.46 -19.14
N LYS A 138 -4.91 -5.96 -20.38
CA LYS A 138 -3.86 -5.70 -21.36
C LYS A 138 -4.17 -4.39 -22.07
N LEU A 139 -3.19 -3.50 -22.11
CA LEU A 139 -3.19 -2.31 -22.94
C LEU A 139 -2.31 -2.56 -24.17
N ASP A 140 -2.61 -1.87 -25.27
CA ASP A 140 -1.87 -1.96 -26.53
C ASP A 140 -0.47 -1.32 -26.45
N TYR A 141 -0.22 -0.56 -25.39
CA TYR A 141 1.04 0.12 -25.10
C TYR A 141 1.46 -0.14 -23.64
N TYR A 142 2.75 0.08 -23.36
CA TYR A 142 3.27 -0.03 -22.00
C TYR A 142 2.74 1.10 -21.12
N SER A 143 2.12 0.73 -20.00
CA SER A 143 1.70 1.64 -18.94
C SER A 143 2.32 1.20 -17.61
N PRO A 144 2.78 2.13 -16.76
CA PRO A 144 3.27 1.81 -15.42
C PRO A 144 2.17 1.26 -14.48
N THR A 145 0.88 1.43 -14.81
CA THR A 145 -0.27 1.09 -13.94
C THR A 145 -0.25 -0.35 -13.44
N ARG A 146 0.06 -1.31 -14.32
CA ARG A 146 0.17 -2.73 -13.92
C ARG A 146 1.29 -2.92 -12.90
N GLY A 147 2.46 -2.40 -13.21
CA GLY A 147 3.63 -2.53 -12.35
C GLY A 147 3.43 -1.92 -10.97
N ASP A 148 2.79 -0.75 -10.90
CA ASP A 148 2.45 -0.09 -9.65
C ASP A 148 1.39 -0.87 -8.86
N THR A 149 0.42 -1.46 -9.56
CA THR A 149 -0.56 -2.36 -8.94
C THR A 149 0.12 -3.60 -8.34
N THR A 150 1.07 -4.21 -9.06
CA THR A 150 1.86 -5.34 -8.55
C THR A 150 2.66 -4.97 -7.31
N THR A 151 3.24 -3.77 -7.28
CA THR A 151 3.96 -3.26 -6.10
C THR A 151 3.06 -3.18 -4.87
N ILE A 152 1.86 -2.62 -5.01
CA ILE A 152 0.90 -2.47 -3.90
C ILE A 152 0.39 -3.84 -3.43
N LEU A 153 0.02 -4.69 -4.38
CA LEU A 153 -0.49 -6.04 -4.11
C LEU A 153 0.58 -6.93 -3.45
N GLY A 154 1.83 -6.87 -3.90
CA GLY A 154 2.95 -7.56 -3.27
C GLY A 154 3.18 -7.07 -1.84
N ALA A 155 3.26 -5.75 -1.62
CA ALA A 155 3.41 -5.20 -0.28
C ALA A 155 2.30 -5.65 0.69
N GLY A 156 1.05 -5.66 0.22
CA GLY A 156 -0.09 -6.18 0.99
C GLY A 156 0.04 -7.68 1.30
N ALA A 157 0.38 -8.50 0.30
CA ALA A 157 0.60 -9.94 0.48
C ALA A 157 1.65 -10.25 1.55
N GLY A 158 2.80 -9.56 1.48
CA GLY A 158 3.88 -9.71 2.45
C GLY A 158 3.48 -9.29 3.86
N ALA A 159 2.78 -8.15 3.97
CA ALA A 159 2.29 -7.65 5.26
C ALA A 159 1.29 -8.62 5.91
N ILE A 160 0.35 -9.17 5.15
CA ILE A 160 -0.63 -10.14 5.64
C ILE A 160 0.06 -11.40 6.17
N ILE A 161 1.02 -11.96 5.42
CA ILE A 161 1.79 -13.13 5.88
C ILE A 161 2.52 -12.80 7.17
N GLY A 162 3.08 -11.59 7.27
CA GLY A 162 3.77 -11.16 8.46
C GLY A 162 2.85 -11.01 9.68
N PHE A 163 1.66 -10.42 9.52
CA PHE A 163 0.68 -10.37 10.59
C PHE A 163 0.22 -11.77 11.01
N TRP A 164 -0.03 -12.66 10.04
CA TRP A 164 -0.39 -14.05 10.31
C TRP A 164 0.67 -14.75 11.15
N LEU A 165 1.93 -14.74 10.72
CA LEU A 165 3.04 -15.34 11.48
C LEU A 165 3.21 -14.71 12.86
N THR A 166 3.14 -13.38 12.97
CA THR A 166 3.22 -12.71 14.27
C THR A 166 2.13 -13.20 15.20
N ASN A 167 0.91 -13.39 14.71
CA ASN A 167 -0.21 -13.92 15.48
C ASN A 167 0.01 -15.40 15.89
N GLN A 168 0.57 -16.24 15.00
CA GLN A 168 0.85 -17.65 15.31
C GLN A 168 1.95 -17.83 16.38
N TYR A 169 2.93 -16.93 16.42
CA TYR A 169 4.05 -16.98 17.36
C TYR A 169 3.94 -15.95 18.51
N ALA A 170 2.82 -15.23 18.61
CA ALA A 170 2.56 -14.31 19.71
C ALA A 170 2.41 -15.11 21.02
N PRO A 171 3.02 -14.67 22.14
CA PRO A 171 2.77 -15.28 23.43
C PRO A 171 1.27 -15.26 23.77
N LEU A 172 0.75 -16.41 24.20
CA LEU A 172 -0.67 -16.66 24.53
C LEU A 172 -1.26 -15.69 25.59
N ASN A 173 -0.43 -14.88 26.25
CA ASN A 173 -0.79 -13.95 27.32
C ASN A 173 -1.07 -12.51 26.84
N SER A 174 -1.11 -12.26 25.53
CA SER A 174 -1.57 -10.98 24.98
C SER A 174 -3.10 -10.96 24.92
N SER A 175 -3.74 -11.19 26.06
CA SER A 175 -5.20 -11.07 26.19
C SER A 175 -5.63 -9.65 25.84
N SER A 176 -6.65 -9.57 24.97
CA SER A 176 -7.37 -8.38 24.55
C SER A 176 -8.07 -7.69 25.71
N GLU A 177 -7.33 -7.17 26.68
CA GLU A 177 -7.87 -6.12 27.52
C GLU A 177 -8.12 -4.92 26.60
N THR A 178 -9.38 -4.47 26.53
CA THR A 178 -9.78 -3.19 25.94
C THR A 178 -9.15 -2.05 26.73
N PHE A 179 -7.83 -1.92 26.63
CA PHE A 179 -7.09 -0.83 27.20
C PHE A 179 -7.27 0.35 26.26
N GLN A 180 -8.15 1.28 26.62
CA GLN A 180 -8.24 2.55 25.91
C GLN A 180 -6.87 3.24 25.99
N LEU A 181 -6.09 3.16 24.91
CA LEU A 181 -4.75 3.74 24.87
C LEU A 181 -4.89 5.26 24.98
N SER A 182 -4.48 5.81 26.12
CA SER A 182 -4.31 7.24 26.31
C SER A 182 -3.02 7.69 25.61
N PHE A 183 -3.06 8.81 24.88
CA PHE A 183 -1.86 9.44 24.34
C PHE A 183 -0.94 9.86 25.48
N PRO A 184 0.21 9.19 25.67
CA PRO A 184 1.09 9.53 26.77
C PRO A 184 1.84 10.82 26.40
N PRO A 185 2.23 11.67 27.37
CA PRO A 185 2.84 12.97 27.07
C PRO A 185 4.13 12.82 26.26
N ILE A 186 4.36 13.69 25.28
CA ILE A 186 5.55 13.63 24.43
C ILE A 186 6.76 14.10 25.26
N SER A 187 7.61 13.15 25.64
CA SER A 187 8.90 13.40 26.30
C SER A 187 10.02 13.37 25.27
N SER A 188 11.10 14.13 25.48
CA SER A 188 12.30 14.13 24.63
C SER A 188 12.85 12.72 24.41
N LYS A 189 12.92 11.89 25.47
CA LYS A 189 13.34 10.49 25.38
C LYS A 189 12.45 9.68 24.45
N ARG A 190 11.12 9.83 24.56
CA ARG A 190 10.17 9.10 23.69
C ARG A 190 10.28 9.56 22.24
N LEU A 191 10.43 10.86 22.03
CA LEU A 191 10.63 11.42 20.69
C LEU A 191 11.91 10.87 20.05
N MET A 192 13.02 10.77 20.81
CA MET A 192 14.24 10.13 20.33
C MET A 192 14.03 8.65 19.98
N VAL A 193 13.31 7.89 20.82
CA VAL A 193 12.98 6.49 20.52
C VAL A 193 12.10 6.36 19.27
N MET A 194 11.09 7.21 19.11
CA MET A 194 10.23 7.24 17.91
C MET A 194 11.03 7.54 16.64
N LEU A 195 11.94 8.53 16.70
CA LEU A 195 12.84 8.85 15.59
C LEU A 195 13.78 7.68 15.29
N ALA A 196 14.36 7.04 16.32
CA ALA A 196 15.22 5.88 16.15
C ALA A 196 14.46 4.72 15.48
N ARG A 197 13.25 4.38 15.94
CA ARG A 197 12.39 3.37 15.30
C ARG A 197 12.10 3.69 13.84
N PHE A 198 11.78 4.95 13.55
CA PHE A 198 11.51 5.39 12.19
C PHE A 198 12.74 5.23 11.29
N LEU A 199 13.91 5.70 11.74
CA LEU A 199 15.15 5.63 10.97
C LEU A 199 15.61 4.18 10.75
N VAL A 200 15.60 3.36 11.80
CA VAL A 200 15.97 1.94 11.74
C VAL A 200 15.02 1.19 10.82
N GLY A 201 13.70 1.38 10.99
CA GLY A 201 12.68 0.78 10.13
C GLY A 201 12.89 1.14 8.66
N VAL A 202 13.01 2.43 8.33
CA VAL A 202 13.24 2.89 6.95
C VAL A 202 14.53 2.31 6.38
N PHE A 203 15.62 2.31 7.15
CA PHE A 203 16.90 1.75 6.72
C PHE A 203 16.79 0.26 6.34
N VAL A 204 16.19 -0.55 7.22
CA VAL A 204 15.96 -1.98 6.96
C VAL A 204 15.11 -2.18 5.71
N LEU A 205 14.01 -1.44 5.55
CA LEU A 205 13.13 -1.57 4.39
C LEU A 205 13.83 -1.19 3.07
N LEU A 206 14.67 -0.15 3.07
CA LEU A 206 15.43 0.26 1.90
C LEU A 206 16.48 -0.79 1.51
N ILE A 207 17.19 -1.36 2.49
CA ILE A 207 18.16 -2.43 2.23
C ILE A 207 17.46 -3.67 1.69
N THR A 208 16.39 -4.14 2.33
CA THR A 208 15.61 -5.28 1.86
C THR A 208 15.14 -5.05 0.43
N ARG A 209 14.55 -3.87 0.14
CA ARG A 209 14.10 -3.53 -1.21
C ARG A 209 15.24 -3.61 -2.22
N GLN A 210 16.40 -3.02 -1.89
CA GLN A 210 17.53 -2.96 -2.82
C GLN A 210 18.16 -4.34 -3.06
N PHE A 211 18.30 -5.14 -2.02
CA PHE A 211 18.87 -6.48 -2.08
C PHE A 211 17.96 -7.44 -2.84
N ILE A 212 16.69 -7.57 -2.42
CA ILE A 212 15.74 -8.50 -3.04
C ILE A 212 15.46 -8.12 -4.49
N ARG A 213 15.33 -6.81 -4.80
CA ARG A 213 15.16 -6.37 -6.20
C ARG A 213 16.31 -6.81 -7.09
N ARG A 214 17.56 -6.65 -6.63
CA ARG A 214 18.75 -7.07 -7.39
C ARG A 214 18.72 -8.58 -7.59
N LEU A 215 18.53 -9.34 -6.51
CA LEU A 215 18.49 -10.80 -6.54
C LEU A 215 17.41 -11.32 -7.50
N ALA A 216 16.17 -10.85 -7.36
CA ALA A 216 15.04 -11.27 -8.19
C ALA A 216 15.26 -10.96 -9.67
N LEU A 217 15.75 -9.75 -10.00
CA LEU A 217 16.05 -9.38 -11.38
C LEU A 217 17.18 -10.23 -11.97
N SER A 218 18.27 -10.44 -11.22
CA SER A 218 19.39 -11.27 -11.68
C SER A 218 18.96 -12.71 -11.95
N MET A 219 18.14 -13.30 -11.07
CA MET A 219 17.59 -14.64 -11.26
C MET A 219 16.68 -14.73 -12.49
N LEU A 220 15.77 -13.77 -12.67
CA LEU A 220 14.85 -13.76 -13.81
C LEU A 220 15.58 -13.54 -15.14
N TYR A 221 16.56 -12.63 -15.20
CA TYR A 221 17.35 -12.42 -16.41
C TYR A 221 18.19 -13.64 -16.77
N TYR A 222 18.76 -14.32 -15.79
CA TYR A 222 19.43 -15.59 -16.01
C TYR A 222 18.46 -16.66 -16.55
N TRP A 223 17.29 -16.80 -15.92
CA TRP A 223 16.28 -17.79 -16.30
C TRP A 223 15.76 -17.59 -17.73
N TYR A 224 15.44 -16.34 -18.09
CA TYR A 224 14.94 -15.98 -19.42
C TYR A 224 16.05 -15.74 -20.45
N LYS A 225 17.33 -15.90 -20.07
CA LYS A 225 18.51 -15.70 -20.92
C LYS A 225 18.53 -14.32 -21.59
N VAL A 226 18.23 -13.26 -20.83
CA VAL A 226 18.20 -11.88 -21.34
C VAL A 226 19.32 -11.04 -20.73
N SER A 227 19.82 -10.07 -21.48
CA SER A 227 20.86 -9.15 -21.01
C SER A 227 20.35 -8.28 -19.86
N THR A 228 21.23 -8.00 -18.90
CA THR A 228 20.96 -7.07 -17.79
C THR A 228 20.76 -5.62 -18.24
N SER A 229 21.23 -5.28 -19.44
CA SER A 229 21.12 -3.96 -20.04
C SER A 229 19.84 -3.75 -20.88
N ASP A 230 19.00 -4.78 -21.05
CA ASP A 230 17.78 -4.69 -21.86
C ASP A 230 16.61 -4.16 -21.02
N GLU A 231 16.30 -2.86 -21.17
CA GLU A 231 15.17 -2.20 -20.49
C GLU A 231 13.80 -2.67 -21.03
N GLU A 232 13.71 -3.17 -22.26
CA GLU A 232 12.46 -3.72 -22.81
C GLU A 232 12.18 -5.10 -22.24
N ALA A 233 13.21 -5.90 -22.02
CA ALA A 233 13.08 -7.17 -21.30
C ALA A 233 12.48 -6.99 -19.91
N ARG A 234 12.85 -5.90 -19.23
CA ARG A 234 12.35 -5.60 -17.90
C ARG A 234 10.84 -5.32 -17.85
N LYS A 235 10.27 -4.84 -18.95
CA LYS A 235 8.83 -4.55 -19.11
C LYS A 235 8.02 -5.77 -19.53
N ARG A 236 8.67 -6.88 -19.90
CA ARG A 236 7.98 -8.13 -20.22
C ARG A 236 7.20 -8.61 -19.00
N LEU A 237 5.99 -9.09 -19.23
CA LEU A 237 5.06 -9.49 -18.17
C LEU A 237 5.65 -10.60 -17.27
N GLU A 238 6.41 -11.53 -17.87
CA GLU A 238 7.05 -12.64 -17.17
C GLU A 238 8.22 -12.21 -16.28
N ILE A 239 8.70 -10.97 -16.42
CA ILE A 239 9.78 -10.41 -15.61
C ILE A 239 9.21 -9.34 -14.67
N GLU A 240 8.47 -8.37 -15.20
CA GLU A 240 7.99 -7.20 -14.44
C GLU A 240 7.13 -7.58 -13.24
N VAL A 241 6.18 -8.50 -13.44
CA VAL A 241 5.27 -8.94 -12.38
C VAL A 241 6.03 -9.66 -11.26
N PRO A 242 6.77 -10.77 -11.52
CA PRO A 242 7.40 -11.52 -10.44
C PRO A 242 8.48 -10.73 -9.71
N TYR A 243 9.34 -9.95 -10.40
CA TYR A 243 10.39 -9.21 -9.67
C TYR A 243 9.79 -8.15 -8.75
N LYS A 244 8.77 -7.40 -9.21
CA LYS A 244 8.09 -6.39 -8.37
C LYS A 244 7.35 -7.07 -7.23
N PHE A 245 6.62 -8.14 -7.52
CA PHE A 245 5.86 -8.86 -6.50
C PHE A 245 6.78 -9.39 -5.40
N ILE A 246 7.83 -10.14 -5.73
CA ILE A 246 8.79 -10.69 -4.77
C ILE A 246 9.43 -9.56 -3.95
N THR A 247 9.92 -8.50 -4.62
CA THR A 247 10.56 -7.37 -3.94
C THR A 247 9.66 -6.74 -2.89
N TYR A 248 8.43 -6.40 -3.27
CA TYR A 248 7.54 -5.65 -2.38
C TYR A 248 6.84 -6.55 -1.37
N SER A 249 6.60 -7.83 -1.68
CA SER A 249 6.19 -8.82 -0.67
C SER A 249 7.25 -8.97 0.42
N SER A 250 8.54 -9.03 0.07
CA SER A 250 9.61 -9.04 1.07
C SER A 250 9.63 -7.74 1.90
N VAL A 251 9.39 -6.58 1.28
CA VAL A 251 9.31 -5.29 2.01
C VAL A 251 8.14 -5.29 3.00
N GLY A 252 6.94 -5.70 2.56
CA GLY A 252 5.76 -5.79 3.42
C GLY A 252 5.97 -6.73 4.59
N PHE A 253 6.49 -7.92 4.32
CA PHE A 253 6.85 -8.91 5.34
C PHE A 253 7.87 -8.39 6.36
N CYS A 254 8.93 -7.73 5.87
CA CYS A 254 9.95 -7.14 6.74
C CYS A 254 9.36 -6.05 7.64
N ALA A 255 8.46 -5.22 7.11
CA ALA A 255 7.83 -4.14 7.86
C ALA A 255 6.96 -4.66 9.02
N THR A 256 6.26 -5.77 8.81
CA THR A 256 5.30 -6.31 9.80
C THR A 256 5.89 -7.33 10.77
N MET A 257 7.04 -7.93 10.45
CA MET A 257 7.68 -8.93 11.33
C MET A 257 9.11 -8.60 11.72
N ILE A 258 10.00 -8.45 10.73
CA ILE A 258 11.43 -8.33 11.02
C ILE A 258 11.72 -7.03 11.77
N VAL A 259 11.13 -5.92 11.34
CA VAL A 259 11.33 -4.61 11.97
C VAL A 259 10.82 -4.58 13.42
N PRO A 260 9.60 -5.04 13.74
CA PRO A 260 9.15 -5.15 15.14
C PRO A 260 10.05 -6.03 16.01
N VAL A 261 10.46 -7.21 15.52
CA VAL A 261 11.38 -8.10 16.26
C VAL A 261 12.72 -7.41 16.52
N LEU A 262 13.27 -6.74 15.51
CA LEU A 262 14.51 -5.99 15.62
C LEU A 262 14.40 -4.83 16.60
N HIS A 263 13.27 -4.10 16.62
CA HIS A 263 13.04 -3.08 17.65
C HIS A 263 13.02 -3.66 19.06
N GLY A 264 12.47 -4.87 19.24
CA GLY A 264 12.50 -5.57 20.53
C GLY A 264 13.92 -5.95 20.96
N LEU A 265 14.72 -6.47 20.03
CA LEU A 265 16.13 -6.82 20.29
C LEU A 265 17.01 -5.60 20.59
N LEU A 266 16.69 -4.44 20.01
CA LEU A 266 17.41 -3.18 20.23
C LEU A 266 16.90 -2.38 21.43
N GLU A 267 15.98 -2.94 22.24
CA GLU A 267 15.33 -2.27 23.37
C GLU A 267 14.68 -0.92 22.98
N LEU A 268 14.20 -0.84 21.74
CA LEU A 268 13.53 0.34 21.22
C LEU A 268 12.03 0.32 21.52
N ILE A 269 11.44 -0.72 22.13
CA ILE A 269 9.98 -0.91 22.40
C ILE A 269 9.49 -0.14 23.63
#